data_AF-A0A257E7L1-F1
#
_entry.id   AF-A0A257E7L1-F1
#
_cell.length_a   1.000
_cell.length_b   1.000
_cell.length_c   1.000
_cell.angle_alpha   90.00
_cell.angle_beta   90.00
_cell.angle_gamma   90.00
#
_symmetry.space_group_name_H-M   'P 1'
#
loop_
_entity.id
_entity.type
_entity.pdbx_description
1 polymer ?
#
loop_
_entity_poly.entity_id
_entity_poly.type
_entity_poly.pdbx_seq_one_letter_code
_entity_poly.pdbx_strand_id
1 'polypeptide(L)'
;MLWATRIARQTVLMPWIPEWTIYVAVSVLMGLVFAGRALYQRPAEKALKRVSDAFLSGFCVGFVLSINSCNVGVYLLPGDTVHYESAYEITFPGPAIGKSNRCEAGLWIKDLTTEQRIQLCTTRADLHHQLTPGMQAVWVTAHSNKIGSYICDYKFIYTQSASHADL
;
A
#
# COMPACT_ATOMS: atom_id res chain seq x y z
N MET A 1 13.52 3.96 1.23
CA MET A 1 12.04 4.07 1.19
C MET A 1 11.34 3.21 2.27
N LEU A 2 11.95 2.94 3.43
CA LEU A 2 11.32 2.07 4.46
C LEU A 2 9.99 2.64 5.00
N TRP A 3 9.93 3.96 5.15
CA TRP A 3 8.72 4.68 5.53
C TRP A 3 7.59 4.50 4.51
N ALA A 4 7.86 4.74 3.22
CA ALA A 4 6.88 4.56 2.15
C ALA A 4 6.39 3.10 2.04
N THR A 5 7.27 2.12 2.23
CA THR A 5 6.87 0.71 2.24
C THR A 5 6.01 0.35 3.44
N ARG A 6 6.19 1.02 4.58
CA ARG A 6 5.32 0.83 5.76
C ARG A 6 3.92 1.36 5.47
N ILE A 7 3.83 2.55 4.88
CA ILE A 7 2.55 3.15 4.46
C ILE A 7 1.84 2.24 3.46
N ALA A 8 2.55 1.76 2.44
CA ALA A 8 1.98 0.88 1.42
C ALA A 8 1.35 -0.40 1.98
N ARG A 9 1.84 -0.94 3.10
CA ARG A 9 1.26 -2.13 3.74
C ARG A 9 -0.03 -1.88 4.51
N GLN A 10 -0.35 -0.62 4.75
CA GLN A 10 -1.56 -0.17 5.42
C GLN A 10 -2.49 0.58 4.47
N THR A 11 -2.10 0.71 3.20
CA THR A 11 -2.87 1.46 2.20
C THR A 11 -3.57 0.51 1.26
N VAL A 12 -4.80 0.87 0.91
CA VAL A 12 -5.63 0.20 -0.08
C VAL A 12 -5.96 1.23 -1.15
N LEU A 13 -5.62 0.95 -2.39
CA LEU A 13 -5.89 1.86 -3.50
C LEU A 13 -7.25 1.54 -4.11
N MET A 14 -7.88 2.56 -4.67
CA MET A 14 -9.11 2.36 -5.42
C MET A 14 -8.85 1.48 -6.66
N PRO A 15 -9.76 0.55 -7.00
CA PRO A 15 -9.53 -0.44 -8.04
C PRO A 15 -9.35 0.16 -9.44
N TRP A 16 -9.85 1.38 -9.67
CA TRP A 16 -9.71 2.07 -10.96
C TRP A 16 -8.34 2.73 -11.16
N ILE A 17 -7.45 2.74 -10.15
CA ILE A 17 -6.14 3.38 -10.25
C ILE A 17 -5.17 2.42 -10.96
N PRO A 18 -4.69 2.75 -12.17
CA PRO A 18 -3.81 1.87 -12.91
C PRO A 18 -2.36 2.08 -12.45
N GLU A 19 -2.03 1.53 -11.28
CA GLU A 19 -0.71 1.68 -10.63
C GLU A 19 0.46 1.42 -11.58
N TRP A 20 0.44 0.27 -12.25
CA TRP A 20 1.50 -0.15 -13.17
C TRP A 20 1.68 0.84 -14.33
N THR A 21 0.59 1.38 -14.85
CA THR A 21 0.63 2.37 -15.93
C THR A 21 1.28 3.66 -15.46
N ILE A 22 0.97 4.12 -14.24
CA ILE A 22 1.60 5.32 -13.66
C ILE A 22 3.09 5.09 -13.44
N TYR A 23 3.48 3.95 -12.88
CA TYR A 23 4.88 3.61 -12.63
C TYR A 23 5.68 3.59 -13.94
N VAL A 24 5.16 2.92 -14.97
CA VAL A 24 5.82 2.85 -16.29
C VAL A 24 5.89 4.23 -16.94
N ALA A 25 4.80 5.01 -16.91
CA ALA A 25 4.76 6.34 -17.52
C ALA A 25 5.81 7.28 -16.89
N VAL A 26 5.89 7.35 -15.56
CA VAL A 26 6.89 8.16 -14.85
C VAL A 26 8.30 7.70 -15.17
N SER A 27 8.52 6.38 -15.23
CA SER A 27 9.82 5.79 -15.57
C SER A 27 10.27 6.17 -16.99
N VAL A 28 9.37 6.09 -17.97
CA VAL A 28 9.66 6.46 -19.35
C VAL A 28 9.99 7.95 -19.45
N LEU A 29 9.20 8.82 -18.82
CA LEU A 29 9.47 10.27 -18.81
C LEU A 29 10.85 10.57 -18.21
N MET A 30 11.19 9.94 -17.09
CA MET A 30 12.48 10.14 -16.43
C MET A 30 13.65 9.62 -17.28
N GLY A 31 13.47 8.46 -17.93
CA GLY A 31 14.42 7.91 -18.89
C GLY A 31 14.66 8.86 -20.07
N LEU A 32 13.61 9.44 -20.65
CA LEU A 32 13.71 10.40 -21.74
C LEU A 32 14.48 11.67 -21.34
N VAL A 33 14.27 12.19 -20.12
CA VAL A 33 15.03 13.34 -19.61
C VAL A 33 16.54 13.03 -19.54
N PHE A 34 16.90 11.84 -19.06
CA PHE A 34 18.30 11.42 -18.98
C PHE A 34 18.92 11.19 -20.35
N ALA A 35 18.18 10.54 -21.26
CA ALA A 35 18.58 10.33 -22.65
C ALA A 35 18.81 11.67 -23.38
N GLY A 36 17.90 12.63 -23.24
CA GLY A 36 18.01 13.96 -23.82
C GLY A 36 19.22 14.74 -23.30
N ARG A 37 19.50 14.67 -22.00
CA ARG A 37 20.72 15.26 -21.41
C ARG A 37 21.99 14.62 -21.98
N ALA A 38 22.01 13.30 -22.13
CA ALA A 38 23.14 12.58 -22.70
C ALA A 38 23.41 12.95 -24.17
N LEU A 39 22.35 13.18 -24.95
CA LEU A 39 22.44 13.67 -26.33
C LEU A 39 23.01 15.09 -26.42
N TYR A 40 22.52 16.00 -25.57
CA TYR A 40 22.93 17.41 -25.60
C TYR A 40 24.41 17.61 -25.21
N GLN A 41 24.94 16.77 -24.33
CA GLN A 41 26.27 17.01 -23.76
C GLN A 41 27.43 16.72 -24.72
N ARG A 42 27.37 15.72 -25.62
CA ARG A 42 28.33 15.52 -26.75
C ARG A 42 27.84 14.47 -27.78
N PRO A 43 27.83 14.77 -29.10
CA PRO A 43 27.66 13.75 -30.13
C PRO A 43 28.99 13.00 -30.32
N ALA A 44 29.13 11.81 -29.73
CA ALA A 44 30.30 10.95 -29.89
C ALA A 44 29.96 9.74 -30.77
N GLU A 45 30.96 9.10 -31.40
CA GLU A 45 30.80 7.86 -32.19
C GLU A 45 30.06 6.71 -31.47
N LYS A 46 30.00 6.75 -30.13
CA LYS A 46 29.25 5.80 -29.27
C LYS A 46 27.96 6.41 -28.70
N ALA A 47 27.37 7.39 -29.37
CA ALA A 47 26.19 8.12 -28.90
C ALA A 47 25.02 7.18 -28.57
N LEU A 48 24.73 6.20 -29.44
CA LEU A 48 23.60 5.29 -29.24
C LEU A 48 23.71 4.50 -27.91
N LYS A 49 24.88 3.91 -27.65
CA LYS A 49 25.12 3.15 -26.40
C LYS A 49 25.04 4.03 -25.16
N ARG A 50 25.64 5.23 -25.21
CA ARG A 50 25.57 6.16 -24.08
C ARG A 50 24.13 6.62 -23.81
N VAL A 51 23.35 6.87 -24.85
CA VAL A 51 21.96 7.32 -24.74
C VAL A 51 21.08 6.19 -24.21
N SER A 52 21.26 4.95 -24.67
CA SER A 52 20.54 3.81 -24.12
C SER A 52 20.89 3.57 -22.65
N ASP A 53 22.16 3.66 -22.27
CA ASP A 53 22.60 3.48 -20.88
C ASP A 53 22.02 4.60 -19.98
N ALA A 54 22.01 5.84 -20.47
CA ALA A 54 21.39 6.97 -19.77
C ALA A 54 19.87 6.82 -19.65
N PHE A 55 19.19 6.39 -20.71
CA PHE A 55 17.76 6.10 -20.68
C PHE A 55 17.42 5.03 -19.64
N LEU A 56 18.14 3.89 -19.68
CA LEU A 56 17.93 2.79 -18.73
C LEU A 56 18.20 3.23 -17.29
N SER A 57 19.25 4.03 -17.07
CA SER A 57 19.53 4.60 -15.76
C SER A 57 18.38 5.50 -15.26
N GLY A 58 17.91 6.44 -16.10
CA GLY A 58 16.80 7.32 -15.75
C GLY A 58 15.48 6.56 -15.55
N PHE A 59 15.23 5.54 -16.38
CA PHE A 59 14.09 4.65 -16.26
C PHE A 59 14.08 3.91 -14.93
N CYS A 60 15.20 3.27 -14.56
CA CYS A 60 15.32 2.56 -13.28
C CYS A 60 15.12 3.50 -12.08
N VAL A 61 15.68 4.71 -12.13
CA VAL A 61 15.49 5.70 -11.07
C VAL A 61 14.02 6.15 -10.99
N GLY A 62 13.41 6.48 -12.13
CA GLY A 62 11.99 6.85 -12.19
C GLY A 62 11.09 5.74 -11.66
N PHE A 63 11.38 4.48 -12.01
CA PHE A 63 10.64 3.32 -11.54
C PHE A 63 10.71 3.21 -10.03
N VAL A 64 11.92 3.14 -9.45
CA VAL A 64 12.12 3.00 -8.00
C VAL A 64 11.47 4.14 -7.22
N LEU A 65 11.50 5.37 -7.74
CA LEU A 65 10.85 6.53 -7.11
C LEU A 65 9.32 6.50 -7.22
N SER A 66 8.80 5.97 -8.31
CA SER A 66 7.36 5.84 -8.52
C SER A 66 6.72 4.72 -7.70
N ILE A 67 7.49 3.68 -7.32
CA ILE A 67 7.00 2.59 -6.47
C ILE A 67 6.54 3.18 -5.12
N ASN A 68 5.29 2.90 -4.75
CA ASN A 68 4.58 3.43 -3.57
C ASN A 68 4.20 4.92 -3.64
N SER A 69 4.43 5.63 -4.73
CA SER A 69 4.04 7.04 -4.86
C SER A 69 2.53 7.24 -4.66
N CYS A 70 1.71 6.35 -5.24
CA CYS A 70 0.25 6.36 -5.06
C CYS A 70 -0.13 6.11 -3.59
N ASN A 71 0.52 5.13 -2.94
CA ASN A 71 0.27 4.81 -1.53
C ASN A 71 0.62 5.99 -0.60
N VAL A 72 1.77 6.64 -0.84
CA VAL A 72 2.17 7.85 -0.12
C VAL A 72 1.21 9.00 -0.42
N GLY A 73 0.69 9.09 -1.64
CA GLY A 73 -0.35 10.04 -2.02
C GLY A 73 -1.62 9.88 -1.20
N VAL A 74 -2.07 8.65 -0.97
CA VAL A 74 -3.24 8.39 -0.09
C VAL A 74 -2.99 8.95 1.32
N TYR A 75 -1.79 8.73 1.86
CA TYR A 75 -1.42 9.17 3.21
C TYR A 75 -1.28 10.69 3.35
N LEU A 76 -0.72 11.37 2.35
CA LEU A 76 -0.39 12.81 2.44
C LEU A 76 -1.51 13.74 1.96
N LEU A 77 -2.36 13.29 1.04
CA LEU A 77 -3.41 14.14 0.47
C LEU A 77 -4.58 14.31 1.45
N PRO A 78 -5.26 15.47 1.39
CA PRO A 78 -6.43 15.72 2.21
C PRO A 78 -7.51 14.66 1.94
N GLY A 79 -8.15 14.23 3.02
CA GLY A 79 -9.14 13.17 3.05
C GLY A 79 -9.89 13.20 4.37
N ASP A 80 -10.86 12.31 4.48
CA ASP A 80 -11.73 12.20 5.65
C ASP A 80 -11.35 10.97 6.46
N THR A 81 -11.39 11.11 7.79
CA THR A 81 -11.28 9.94 8.67
C THR A 81 -12.63 9.25 8.76
N VAL A 82 -12.69 8.01 8.31
CA VAL A 82 -13.88 7.16 8.36
C VAL A 82 -13.70 6.05 9.39
N HIS A 83 -14.82 5.64 9.98
CA HIS A 83 -14.88 4.55 10.93
C HIS A 83 -15.92 3.54 10.49
N TYR A 84 -15.58 2.26 10.52
CA TYR A 84 -16.51 1.21 10.12
C TYR A 84 -16.22 -0.11 10.82
N GLU A 85 -17.26 -0.92 10.93
CA GLU A 85 -17.17 -2.30 11.35
C GLU A 85 -16.86 -3.19 10.14
N SER A 86 -15.86 -4.06 10.26
CA SER A 86 -15.53 -5.07 9.26
C SER A 86 -15.37 -6.42 9.92
N ALA A 87 -15.77 -7.48 9.20
CA ALA A 87 -15.32 -8.83 9.52
C ALA A 87 -13.80 -8.92 9.36
N TYR A 88 -13.17 -9.80 10.14
CA TYR A 88 -11.75 -10.07 10.05
C TYR A 88 -11.46 -11.56 9.92
N GLU A 89 -10.28 -11.87 9.39
CA GLU A 89 -9.77 -13.24 9.31
C GLU A 89 -8.29 -13.26 9.70
N ILE A 90 -7.88 -14.20 10.54
CA ILE A 90 -6.50 -14.34 11.01
C ILE A 90 -5.83 -15.51 10.31
N THR A 91 -4.64 -15.26 9.76
CA THR A 91 -3.84 -16.28 9.05
C THR A 91 -2.45 -16.43 9.66
N PHE A 92 -1.97 -17.68 9.72
CA PHE A 92 -0.59 -18.02 10.14
C PHE A 92 0.07 -18.91 9.07
N PRO A 93 1.25 -18.58 8.55
CA PRO A 93 2.02 -17.36 8.78
C PRO A 93 1.37 -16.13 8.13
N GLY A 94 1.76 -14.93 8.56
CA GLY A 94 1.30 -13.67 7.98
C GLY A 94 1.97 -13.30 6.65
N PRO A 95 1.70 -12.08 6.13
CA PRO A 95 2.24 -11.63 4.85
C PRO A 95 3.77 -11.51 4.87
N ALA A 96 4.39 -11.55 3.68
CA ALA A 96 5.81 -11.32 3.53
C ALA A 96 6.18 -9.85 3.81
N ILE A 97 7.15 -9.63 4.68
CA ILE A 97 7.74 -8.33 5.02
C ILE A 97 8.94 -8.02 4.11
N GLY A 98 9.52 -9.03 3.45
CA GLY A 98 10.64 -8.88 2.55
C GLY A 98 10.98 -10.22 1.89
N LYS A 99 12.18 -10.30 1.30
CA LYS A 99 12.62 -11.50 0.56
C LYS A 99 12.71 -12.75 1.45
N SER A 100 13.09 -12.58 2.72
CA SER A 100 13.32 -13.68 3.67
C SER A 100 12.46 -13.61 4.93
N ASN A 101 11.77 -12.49 5.18
CA ASN A 101 11.06 -12.25 6.44
C ASN A 101 9.55 -12.25 6.22
N ARG A 102 8.80 -12.89 7.12
CA ARG A 102 7.33 -12.91 7.15
C ARG A 102 6.83 -12.41 8.49
N CYS A 103 5.64 -11.84 8.48
CA CYS A 103 4.89 -11.58 9.69
C CYS A 103 4.55 -12.90 10.38
N GLU A 104 4.54 -12.90 11.71
CA GLU A 104 4.09 -14.06 12.47
C GLU A 104 2.63 -14.38 12.17
N ALA A 105 1.80 -13.34 12.08
CA ALA A 105 0.38 -13.42 11.81
C ALA A 105 -0.05 -12.35 10.80
N GLY A 106 -1.10 -12.66 10.04
CA GLY A 106 -1.76 -11.74 9.12
C GLY A 106 -3.20 -11.51 9.56
N LEU A 107 -3.63 -10.24 9.56
CA LEU A 107 -5.00 -9.85 9.82
C LEU A 107 -5.63 -9.33 8.53
N TRP A 108 -6.55 -10.10 7.96
CA TRP A 108 -7.33 -9.69 6.82
C TRP A 108 -8.52 -8.84 7.24
N ILE A 109 -8.67 -7.68 6.62
CA ILE A 109 -9.79 -6.75 6.81
C ILE A 109 -10.32 -6.38 5.44
N LYS A 110 -11.65 -6.25 5.30
CA LYS A 110 -12.26 -5.65 4.10
C LYS A 110 -12.38 -4.15 4.33
N ASP A 111 -11.73 -3.34 3.50
CA ASP A 111 -11.99 -1.91 3.49
C ASP A 111 -13.31 -1.66 2.77
N LEU A 112 -14.27 -1.06 3.49
CA LEU A 112 -15.58 -0.75 2.93
C LEU A 112 -15.53 0.41 1.94
N THR A 113 -14.49 1.25 2.00
CA THR A 113 -14.37 2.41 1.13
C THR A 113 -13.90 2.04 -0.27
N THR A 114 -12.89 1.17 -0.36
CA THR A 114 -12.34 0.68 -1.64
C THR A 114 -12.96 -0.66 -2.09
N GLU A 115 -13.74 -1.31 -1.22
CA GLU A 115 -14.27 -2.67 -1.34
C GLU A 115 -13.20 -3.78 -1.49
N GLN A 116 -11.93 -3.44 -1.29
CA GLN A 116 -10.82 -4.37 -1.38
C GLN A 116 -10.45 -4.97 -0.02
N ARG A 117 -9.77 -6.12 -0.03
CA ARG A 117 -9.23 -6.74 1.19
C ARG A 117 -7.76 -6.36 1.36
N ILE A 118 -7.37 -6.04 2.58
CA ILE A 118 -5.99 -5.79 2.98
C ILE A 118 -5.55 -6.79 4.05
N GLN A 119 -4.30 -7.25 3.94
CA GLN A 119 -3.67 -8.09 4.96
C GLN A 119 -2.66 -7.28 5.76
N LEU A 120 -3.02 -6.97 7.01
CA LEU A 120 -2.13 -6.29 7.94
C LEU A 120 -1.19 -7.27 8.62
N CYS A 121 0.01 -6.80 8.94
CA CYS A 121 1.00 -7.56 9.71
C CYS A 121 0.68 -7.44 11.20
N THR A 122 0.63 -8.57 11.92
CA THR A 122 0.46 -8.59 13.38
C THR A 122 1.33 -9.68 14.02
N THR A 123 1.44 -9.65 15.34
CA THR A 123 2.18 -10.63 16.14
C THR A 123 1.22 -11.53 16.92
N ARG A 124 1.70 -12.70 17.34
CA ARG A 124 0.89 -13.59 18.21
C ARG A 124 0.57 -12.92 19.55
N ALA A 125 1.52 -12.16 20.10
CA ALA A 125 1.35 -11.45 21.36
C ALA A 125 0.28 -10.37 21.27
N ASP A 126 0.28 -9.56 20.21
CA ASP A 126 -0.72 -8.50 20.00
C ASP A 126 -2.12 -9.09 19.84
N LEU A 127 -2.24 -10.18 19.07
CA LEU A 127 -3.50 -10.90 18.92
C LEU A 127 -3.97 -11.46 20.28
N HIS A 128 -3.08 -12.07 21.06
CA HIS A 128 -3.49 -12.65 22.35
C HIS A 128 -3.91 -11.59 23.38
N HIS A 129 -3.29 -10.41 23.34
CA HIS A 129 -3.62 -9.30 24.24
C HIS A 129 -4.93 -8.60 23.86
N GLN A 130 -5.24 -8.49 22.56
CA GLN A 130 -6.42 -7.77 22.09
C GLN A 130 -7.64 -8.67 21.85
N LEU A 131 -7.43 -9.93 21.49
CA LEU A 131 -8.48 -10.85 21.09
C LEU A 131 -9.03 -11.62 22.29
N THR A 132 -10.26 -11.31 22.67
CA THR A 132 -11.02 -12.07 23.67
C THR A 132 -12.01 -13.00 22.97
N PRO A 133 -12.23 -14.24 23.47
CA PRO A 133 -13.25 -15.12 22.93
C PRO A 133 -14.62 -14.42 22.82
N GLY A 134 -15.28 -14.58 21.67
CA GLY A 134 -16.57 -13.96 21.36
C GLY A 134 -16.51 -12.65 20.55
N MET A 135 -15.33 -12.05 20.36
CA MET A 135 -15.16 -10.95 19.40
C MET A 135 -15.24 -11.49 17.96
N GLN A 136 -16.06 -10.86 17.12
CA GLN A 136 -16.35 -11.33 15.74
C GLN A 136 -16.11 -10.26 14.66
N ALA A 137 -15.86 -9.02 15.08
CA ALA A 137 -15.61 -7.92 14.16
C ALA A 137 -14.45 -7.03 14.63
N VAL A 138 -13.95 -6.23 13.70
CA VAL A 138 -12.99 -5.15 13.97
C VAL A 138 -13.62 -3.81 13.65
N TRP A 139 -13.49 -2.88 14.59
CA TRP A 139 -13.72 -1.46 14.38
C TRP A 139 -12.48 -0.85 13.75
N VAL A 140 -12.59 -0.42 12.50
CA VAL A 140 -11.48 0.10 11.72
C VAL A 140 -11.57 1.61 11.66
N THR A 141 -10.43 2.28 11.83
CA THR A 141 -10.26 3.70 11.58
C THR A 141 -9.35 3.89 10.38
N ALA A 142 -9.86 4.51 9.33
CA ALA A 142 -9.12 4.71 8.09
C ALA A 142 -9.16 6.19 7.68
N HIS A 143 -8.04 6.70 7.19
CA HIS A 143 -8.00 7.96 6.44
C HIS A 143 -8.28 7.66 4.98
N SER A 144 -9.37 8.20 4.43
CA SER A 144 -9.80 7.89 3.07
C SER A 144 -9.90 9.14 2.20
N ASN A 145 -9.55 8.99 0.94
CA ASN A 145 -9.67 10.02 -0.08
C ASN A 145 -10.02 9.41 -1.44
N LYS A 146 -10.04 10.25 -2.47
CA LYS A 146 -10.37 9.82 -3.85
C LYS A 146 -9.39 8.81 -4.45
N ILE A 147 -8.21 8.65 -3.86
CA ILE A 147 -7.17 7.73 -4.33
C ILE A 147 -7.30 6.36 -3.63
N GLY A 148 -7.67 6.35 -2.35
CA GLY A 148 -7.77 5.12 -1.58
C GLY A 148 -7.93 5.38 -0.09
N SER A 149 -7.69 4.34 0.69
CA SER A 149 -7.79 4.37 2.14
C SER A 149 -6.48 3.93 2.79
N TYR A 150 -6.05 4.66 3.82
CA TYR A 150 -4.95 4.30 4.70
C TYR A 150 -5.52 3.86 6.06
N ILE A 151 -5.27 2.61 6.45
CA ILE A 151 -5.72 2.07 7.73
C ILE A 151 -4.84 2.63 8.85
N CYS A 152 -5.42 3.53 9.66
CA CYS A 152 -4.74 4.18 10.76
C CYS A 152 -4.67 3.28 12.00
N ASP A 153 -5.80 2.69 12.37
CA ASP A 153 -5.94 1.86 13.57
C ASP A 153 -7.09 0.85 13.42
N TYR A 154 -7.07 -0.20 14.24
CA TYR A 154 -8.17 -1.15 14.35
C TYR A 154 -8.32 -1.66 15.78
N LYS A 155 -9.55 -2.00 16.19
CA LYS A 155 -9.86 -2.59 17.49
C LYS A 155 -10.83 -3.74 17.34
N PHE A 156 -10.58 -4.87 17.99
CA PHE A 156 -11.53 -5.97 18.02
C PHE A 156 -12.74 -5.61 18.89
N ILE A 157 -13.93 -5.94 18.40
CA ILE A 157 -15.19 -5.65 19.07
C ILE A 157 -16.13 -6.88 19.05
N TYR A 158 -17.09 -6.87 19.97
CA TYR A 158 -18.24 -7.77 19.92
C TYR A 158 -19.24 -7.21 18.91
N THR A 159 -19.72 -8.06 18.01
CA THR A 159 -20.81 -7.70 17.08
C THR A 159 -22.07 -7.40 17.88
N GLN A 160 -22.74 -6.28 17.61
CA GLN A 160 -23.97 -5.89 18.35
C GLN A 160 -25.21 -6.75 18.01
N SER A 161 -25.06 -7.83 17.24
CA SER A 161 -26.16 -8.70 16.80
C SER A 161 -26.64 -9.70 17.88
N ALA A 162 -26.57 -9.33 19.16
CA ALA A 162 -26.95 -10.22 20.28
C ALA A 162 -27.80 -9.54 21.37
N SER A 163 -28.51 -8.43 21.07
CA SER A 163 -29.36 -7.74 22.07
C SER A 163 -30.82 -7.50 21.63
N HIS A 164 -31.29 -8.13 20.56
CA HIS A 164 -32.67 -7.94 20.06
C HIS A 164 -33.40 -9.26 19.77
N ALA A 165 -33.16 -10.30 20.57
CA ALA A 165 -33.88 -11.58 20.46
C ALA A 165 -34.62 -12.01 21.75
N ASP A 166 -34.59 -11.22 22.82
CA ASP A 166 -35.33 -11.49 24.05
C ASP A 166 -36.08 -10.23 24.52
N LEU A 167 -37.29 -10.04 24.00
CA LEU A 167 -38.40 -9.29 24.63
C LEU A 167 -39.72 -9.65 23.95
#